data_AF-A0A5B7UZK1-F1
#
_entry.id   AF-A0A5B7UZK1-F1
#
_cell.length_a   1.000
_cell.length_b   1.000
_cell.length_c   1.000
_cell.angle_alpha   90.00
_cell.angle_beta   90.00
_cell.angle_gamma   90.00
#
_symmetry.space_group_name_H-M   'P 1'
#
loop_
_entity.id
_entity.type
_entity.pdbx_description
1 polymer ?
#
loop_
_entity_poly.entity_id
_entity_poly.type
_entity_poly.pdbx_seq_one_letter_code
_entity_poly.pdbx_strand_id
1 'polypeptide(L)' 'MSFKAGDKVRIKSCADDPRAAGKTGRIVDEVPPGPLTDGKWTVGHISLFIAPVLCSTSELKKL' A
#
# COMPACT_ATOMS: atom_id res chain seq x y z
N MET A 1 -3.13 12.25 5.51
CA MET A 1 -2.20 11.55 6.42
C MET A 1 -1.06 11.02 5.57
N SER A 2 0.19 11.26 5.95
CA SER A 2 1.35 10.68 5.27
C SER A 2 1.72 9.35 5.95
N PHE A 3 2.12 8.35 5.17
CA PHE A 3 2.69 7.11 5.71
C PHE A 3 4.22 7.20 5.78
N LYS A 4 4.83 6.25 6.47
CA LYS A 4 6.28 6.06 6.53
C LYS A 4 6.62 4.60 6.24
N ALA A 5 7.83 4.34 5.74
CA ALA A 5 8.35 2.98 5.60
C ALA A 5 8.14 2.17 6.90
N GLY A 6 7.64 0.95 6.74
CA GLY A 6 7.32 0.04 7.83
C GLY A 6 5.95 0.23 8.49
N ASP A 7 5.23 1.31 8.19
CA ASP A 7 3.86 1.51 8.71
C ASP A 7 2.97 0.35 8.29
N LYS A 8 2.31 -0.27 9.29
CA LYS A 8 1.27 -1.26 9.02
C LYS A 8 0.01 -0.57 8.52
N VAL A 9 -0.54 -1.07 7.43
CA VAL A 9 -1.76 -0.54 6.82
C VAL A 9 -2.72 -1.65 6.48
N ARG A 10 -4.01 -1.38 6.68
CA ARG A 10 -5.09 -2.18 6.09
C ARG A 10 -5.44 -1.61 4.73
N ILE A 11 -5.49 -2.49 3.73
CA ILE A 11 -5.88 -2.17 2.36
C ILE A 11 -7.41 -2.28 2.30
N LYS A 12 -8.11 -1.17 2.06
CA LYS A 12 -9.57 -1.14 1.93
C LYS A 12 -9.99 -1.63 0.55
N SER A 13 -9.30 -1.14 -0.46
CA SER A 13 -9.40 -1.48 -1.88
C SER A 13 -8.04 -1.21 -2.51
N CYS A 14 -7.75 -1.80 -3.67
CA CYS A 14 -6.56 -1.46 -4.45
C CYS A 14 -6.83 -1.79 -5.91
N ALA A 15 -6.72 -0.78 -6.78
CA ALA A 15 -6.95 -0.97 -8.22
C ALA A 15 -5.89 -1.85 -8.89
N ASP A 16 -4.68 -1.89 -8.33
CA ASP A 16 -3.54 -2.64 -8.87
C ASP A 16 -3.72 -4.16 -8.73
N ASP A 17 -4.15 -4.65 -7.56
CA ASP A 17 -4.58 -6.03 -7.36
C ASP A 17 -5.81 -6.10 -6.42
N PRO A 18 -7.00 -6.45 -6.95
CA PRO A 18 -8.21 -6.57 -6.15
C PRO A 18 -8.11 -7.59 -5.00
N ARG A 19 -7.21 -8.58 -5.10
CA ARG A 19 -7.01 -9.61 -4.06
C ARG A 19 -6.34 -9.05 -2.80
N ALA A 20 -5.71 -7.87 -2.90
CA ALA A 20 -5.12 -7.18 -1.76
C ALA A 20 -6.18 -6.55 -0.84
N ALA A 21 -7.38 -6.29 -1.35
CA ALA A 21 -8.47 -5.69 -0.59
C ALA A 21 -8.82 -6.53 0.66
N GLY A 22 -8.98 -5.85 1.80
CA GLY A 22 -9.27 -6.45 3.10
C GLY A 22 -8.05 -6.99 3.84
N LYS A 23 -6.88 -7.11 3.21
CA LYS A 23 -5.64 -7.59 3.84
C LYS A 23 -4.86 -6.48 4.53
N THR A 24 -3.84 -6.88 5.28
CA THR A 24 -2.88 -5.98 5.93
C THR A 24 -1.53 -6.14 5.25
N GLY A 25 -0.81 -5.04 5.10
CA GLY A 25 0.56 -5.03 4.60
C GLY A 25 1.38 -3.96 5.30
N ARG A 26 2.55 -3.65 4.73
CA ARG A 26 3.44 -2.59 5.19
C ARG A 26 3.83 -1.67 4.06
N ILE A 27 3.95 -0.39 4.37
CA ILE A 27 4.49 0.59 3.44
C ILE A 27 5.98 0.31 3.23
N VAL A 28 6.37 0.17 1.97
CA VAL A 28 7.77 -0.09 1.59
C VAL A 28 8.50 1.21 1.26
N ASP A 29 7.77 2.23 0.80
CA ASP A 29 8.38 3.47 0.36
C ASP A 29 9.04 4.24 1.52
N GLU A 30 10.31 4.58 1.34
CA GLU A 30 11.08 5.42 2.27
C GLU A 30 10.75 6.91 2.12
N VAL A 31 10.20 7.29 0.97
CA VAL A 31 9.82 8.66 0.62
C VAL A 31 8.35 8.73 0.18
N PRO A 32 7.71 9.91 0.25
CA PRO A 32 6.35 10.07 -0.25
C PRO A 32 6.22 9.71 -1.74
N PRO A 33 5.05 9.19 -2.18
CA PRO A 33 4.78 8.86 -3.57
C PRO A 33 5.00 10.03 -4.52
N GLY A 34 5.57 9.72 -5.68
CA GLY A 34 5.87 10.69 -6.73
C GLY A 34 5.31 10.27 -8.09
N PRO A 35 5.71 10.96 -9.17
CA PRO A 35 5.23 10.67 -10.53
C PRO A 35 5.52 9.23 -10.99
N LEU A 36 6.61 8.63 -10.50
CA LEU A 36 7.00 7.25 -10.85
C LEU A 36 6.04 6.18 -10.30
N THR A 37 5.31 6.49 -9.22
CA THR A 37 4.29 5.60 -8.64
C THR A 37 2.88 6.13 -8.87
N ASP A 38 2.70 7.11 -9.76
CA ASP A 38 1.40 7.78 -9.99
C ASP A 38 0.78 8.31 -8.68
N GLY A 39 1.62 8.78 -7.74
CA GLY A 39 1.17 9.25 -6.43
C GLY A 39 0.65 8.16 -5.48
N LYS A 40 0.90 6.88 -5.77
CA LYS A 40 0.47 5.72 -4.96
C LYS A 40 1.60 5.19 -4.08
N TRP A 41 1.21 4.59 -2.97
CA TRP A 41 2.09 3.94 -2.02
C TRP A 41 2.29 2.47 -2.37
N THR A 42 3.53 2.02 -2.31
CA THR A 42 3.91 0.61 -2.41
C THR A 42 3.62 -0.07 -1.08
N VAL A 43 2.67 -1.01 -1.10
CA VAL A 43 2.35 -1.86 0.05
C VAL A 43 2.89 -3.26 -0.20
N GLY A 44 3.83 -3.70 0.63
CA GLY A 44 4.42 -5.03 0.61
C GLY A 44 4.00 -5.86 1.81
N HIS A 45 4.59 -7.06 1.93
CA HIS A 45 4.33 -7.99 3.04
C HIS A 45 2.83 -8.31 3.25
N ILE A 46 2.07 -8.40 2.15
CA ILE A 46 0.61 -8.60 2.19
C ILE A 46 0.27 -10.08 2.40
N SER A 47 0.84 -10.96 1.57
CA SER A 47 0.75 -12.42 1.73
C SER A 47 1.80 -13.10 0.86
N LEU A 48 2.01 -14.41 1.03
CA LEU A 48 2.97 -15.19 0.24
C LEU A 48 2.67 -15.19 -1.27
N PHE A 49 1.41 -14.99 -1.66
CA PHE A 49 0.95 -15.10 -3.06
C PHE A 49 0.51 -13.77 -3.67
N ILE A 50 0.75 -12.64 -2.99
CA ILE A 50 0.41 -11.31 -3.49
C ILE A 50 1.68 -10.48 -3.50
N ALA A 51 2.07 -10.07 -4.70
CA ALA A 51 3.20 -9.17 -4.91
C ALA A 51 2.94 -7.81 -4.23
N PRO A 52 3.97 -6.98 -4.02
CA PRO A 52 3.75 -5.60 -3.62
C PRO A 52 2.82 -4.89 -4.60
N VAL A 53 1.92 -4.05 -4.08
CA VAL A 53 0.91 -3.34 -4.86
C VAL A 53 1.00 -1.84 -4.67
N LEU A 54 0.56 -1.09 -5.68
CA LEU A 54 0.44 0.37 -5.63
C LEU A 54 -0.99 0.79 -5.28
N CYS A 55 -1.19 1.27 -4.05
CA CYS A 55 -2.50 1.78 -3.60
C CYS A 55 -2.44 3.27 -3.24
N SER A 56 -3.50 4.00 -3.54
CA SER A 56 -3.64 5.41 -3.17
C SER A 56 -3.81 5.60 -1.66
N THR A 57 -3.63 6.83 -1.18
CA THR A 57 -3.75 7.11 0.26
C THR A 57 -5.18 6.87 0.81
N SER A 58 -6.21 7.11 0.00
CA SER A 58 -7.63 6.89 0.37
C SER A 58 -7.99 5.41 0.51
N GLU A 59 -7.32 4.56 -0.27
CA GLU A 59 -7.42 3.11 -0.29
C GLU A 59 -6.78 2.44 0.94
N LEU A 60 -5.98 3.18 1.70
CA LEU A 60 -5.25 2.67 2.87
C LEU A 60 -5.82 3.21 4.18
N LYS A 61 -5.66 2.41 5.24
CA LYS A 61 -5.91 2.82 6.62
C LYS A 61 -4.73 2.40 7.48
N LYS A 62 -4.07 3.35 8.13
CA LYS A 62 -3.02 3.05 9.11
C LYS A 62 -3.59 2.27 10.30
N LEU A 63 -2.81 1.31 10.80
CA LEU A 63 -3.09 0.53 12.01
C LEU A 63 -2.23 1.00 13.18
#